data_AF-A0A7K9XPB3-F1
#
_entry.id   AF-A0A7K9XPB3-F1
#
_cell.length_a   1.000
_cell.length_b   1.000
_cell.length_c   1.000
_cell.angle_alpha   90.00
_cell.angle_beta   90.00
_cell.angle_gamma   90.00
#
_symmetry.space_group_name_H-M   'P 1'
#
loop_
_entity.id
_entity.type
_entity.pdbx_description
1 polymer ?
#
loop_
_entity_poly.entity_id
_entity_poly.type
_entity_poly.pdbx_seq_one_letter_code
_entity_poly.pdbx_strand_id
1 'polypeptide(L)'
;ALKLLFQMFSSCSKVGDPRPGQPYKGGNFCAFLPDNREGQKIAMLLKKAFEHGLTFQIKTCDGEERVTWGLIPHKTSWEGGKARNGYPDAQYLHEVCVVL
;
A
#
# COMPACT_ATOMS: atom_id res chain seq x y z
N ALA A 1 -4.43 7.63 -16.06
CA ALA A 1 -4.03 7.38 -14.66
C ALA A 1 -3.78 5.90 -14.51
N LEU A 2 -2.66 5.50 -13.89
CA LEU A 2 -2.34 4.10 -13.64
C LEU A 2 -3.08 3.65 -12.39
N LYS A 3 -3.81 2.53 -12.50
CA LYS A 3 -4.52 1.90 -11.39
C LYS A 3 -3.77 0.65 -10.98
N LEU A 4 -3.27 0.64 -9.74
CA LEU A 4 -2.61 -0.51 -9.14
C LEU A 4 -3.64 -1.26 -8.28
N LEU A 5 -3.80 -2.56 -8.54
CA LEU A 5 -4.69 -3.45 -7.81
C LEU A 5 -3.87 -4.50 -7.07
N PHE A 6 -4.08 -4.60 -5.76
CA PHE A 6 -3.42 -5.60 -4.91
C PHE A 6 -4.47 -6.49 -4.28
N GLN A 7 -4.26 -7.80 -4.41
CA GLN A 7 -5.10 -8.80 -3.79
C GLN A 7 -4.30 -9.53 -2.71
N MET A 8 -4.71 -9.34 -1.47
CA MET A 8 -4.09 -9.99 -0.31
C MET A 8 -5.02 -11.08 0.19
N PHE A 9 -4.55 -12.32 0.16
CA PHE A 9 -5.33 -13.46 0.66
C PHE A 9 -5.21 -13.57 2.18
N SER A 10 -6.31 -13.96 2.83
CA SER A 10 -6.30 -14.31 4.25
C SER A 10 -5.42 -15.54 4.47
N SER A 11 -4.48 -15.46 5.41
CA SER A 11 -3.64 -16.60 5.78
C SER A 11 -3.21 -16.49 7.24
N CYS A 12 -2.35 -17.39 7.71
CA CYS A 12 -1.83 -17.36 9.06
C CYS A 12 -0.64 -16.40 9.16
N SER A 13 -0.63 -15.53 10.16
CA SER A 13 0.45 -14.58 10.43
C SER A 13 1.77 -15.31 10.69
N LYS A 14 2.87 -14.76 10.16
CA LYS A 14 4.22 -15.34 10.23
C LYS A 14 4.91 -14.98 11.54
N VAL A 15 6.00 -15.68 11.83
CA VAL A 15 6.92 -15.34 12.94
C VAL A 15 7.45 -13.92 12.72
N GLY A 16 7.16 -13.01 13.65
CA GLY A 16 7.51 -11.59 13.58
C GLY A 16 6.31 -10.63 13.48
N ASP A 17 5.11 -11.15 13.20
CA ASP A 17 3.87 -10.37 13.22
C ASP A 17 3.37 -10.11 14.65
N PRO A 18 2.45 -9.14 14.88
CA PRO A 18 1.95 -8.82 16.22
C PRO A 18 1.40 -10.02 17.01
N ARG A 19 0.73 -10.97 16.33
CA ARG A 19 0.29 -12.26 16.92
C ARG A 19 0.65 -13.42 15.98
N PRO A 20 1.88 -13.97 16.08
CA PRO A 20 2.31 -15.07 15.23
C PRO A 20 1.40 -16.29 15.36
N GLY A 21 1.06 -16.93 14.24
CA GLY A 21 0.21 -18.12 14.24
C GLY A 21 -1.30 -17.85 14.33
N GLN A 22 -1.75 -16.59 14.36
CA GLN A 22 -3.17 -16.24 14.25
C GLN A 22 -3.55 -15.96 12.79
N PRO A 23 -4.76 -16.35 12.32
CA PRO A 23 -5.19 -15.97 10.98
C PRO A 23 -5.43 -14.46 10.89
N TYR A 24 -4.98 -13.86 9.79
CA TYR A 24 -5.30 -12.49 9.43
C TYR A 24 -6.29 -12.43 8.27
N LYS A 25 -7.09 -11.37 8.24
CA LYS A 25 -8.02 -11.08 7.14
C LYS A 25 -7.31 -10.33 6.02
N GLY A 26 -7.34 -10.91 4.84
CA GLY A 26 -6.89 -10.28 3.60
C GLY A 26 -7.83 -9.18 3.09
N GLY A 27 -7.59 -8.69 1.87
CA GLY A 27 -8.41 -7.63 1.29
C GLY A 27 -7.97 -7.24 -0.12
N ASN A 28 -8.81 -6.41 -0.74
CA ASN A 28 -8.53 -5.79 -2.03
C ASN A 28 -8.13 -4.33 -1.80
N PHE A 29 -6.98 -3.95 -2.34
CA PHE A 29 -6.44 -2.61 -2.19
C PHE A 29 -6.24 -1.98 -3.57
N CYS A 30 -6.51 -0.68 -3.66
CA CYS A 30 -6.40 0.09 -4.90
C CYS A 30 -5.57 1.34 -4.64
N ALA A 31 -4.63 1.62 -5.56
CA ALA A 31 -3.84 2.84 -5.54
C ALA A 31 -3.73 3.45 -6.95
N PHE A 32 -3.43 4.75 -7.00
CA PHE A 32 -3.40 5.54 -8.23
C PHE A 32 -2.09 6.28 -8.40
N LEU A 33 -1.53 6.23 -9.61
CA LEU A 33 -0.39 7.02 -10.03
C LEU A 33 -0.74 7.84 -11.28
N PRO A 34 -0.13 9.02 -11.48
CA PRO A 34 -0.22 9.70 -12.75
C PRO A 34 0.39 8.83 -13.86
N ASP A 35 -0.22 8.85 -15.03
CA ASP A 35 0.27 8.09 -16.18
C ASP A 35 1.29 8.94 -16.95
N ASN A 36 2.46 9.08 -16.34
CA ASN A 36 3.61 9.80 -16.90
C ASN A 36 4.91 9.07 -16.52
N ARG A 37 6.05 9.56 -17.02
CA ARG A 37 7.35 8.91 -16.84
C ARG A 37 7.72 8.67 -15.37
N GLU A 38 7.44 9.63 -14.49
CA GLU A 38 7.72 9.50 -13.06
C GLU A 38 6.78 8.50 -12.38
N GLY A 39 5.48 8.56 -12.68
CA GLY A 39 4.50 7.61 -12.17
C GLY A 39 4.81 6.17 -12.59
N GLN A 40 5.24 5.96 -13.84
CA GLN A 40 5.69 4.65 -14.33
C GLN A 40 6.94 4.14 -13.57
N LYS A 41 7.91 5.02 -13.28
CA LYS A 41 9.09 4.66 -12.47
C LYS A 41 8.69 4.24 -11.06
N ILE A 42 7.81 5.02 -10.41
CA ILE A 42 7.30 4.69 -9.07
C ILE A 42 6.51 3.37 -9.08
N ALA A 43 5.70 3.10 -10.12
CA ALA A 43 4.98 1.85 -10.26
C ALA A 43 5.92 0.63 -10.25
N MET A 44 7.05 0.72 -10.94
CA MET A 44 8.07 -0.35 -10.96
C MET A 44 8.70 -0.57 -9.58
N LEU A 45 8.98 0.51 -8.84
CA LEU A 45 9.55 0.43 -7.49
C LEU A 45 8.54 -0.15 -6.49
N LEU A 46 7.27 0.27 -6.56
CA LEU A 46 6.19 -0.28 -5.74
C LEU A 46 5.97 -1.78 -6.01
N LYS A 47 6.11 -2.21 -7.26
CA LYS A 47 6.06 -3.64 -7.61
C LYS A 47 7.17 -4.42 -6.89
N LYS A 48 8.41 -3.92 -6.91
CA LYS A 48 9.53 -4.53 -6.18
C LYS A 48 9.29 -4.53 -4.67
N ALA A 49 8.83 -3.41 -4.10
CA ALA A 49 8.49 -3.34 -2.68
C ALA A 49 7.44 -4.37 -2.28
N PHE A 50 6.45 -4.62 -3.15
CA PHE A 50 5.43 -5.66 -2.93
C PHE A 50 6.03 -7.07 -2.97
N GLU A 51 6.86 -7.37 -3.96
CA GLU A 51 7.58 -8.65 -4.06
C GLU A 51 8.48 -8.92 -2.84
N HIS A 52 9.04 -7.87 -2.24
CA HIS A 52 9.83 -7.94 -1.02
C HIS A 52 9.02 -7.86 0.29
N GLY A 53 7.68 -7.80 0.22
CA GLY A 53 6.80 -7.77 1.39
C GLY A 53 6.78 -6.45 2.17
N LEU A 54 7.20 -5.34 1.57
CA LEU A 54 7.31 -4.02 2.22
C LEU A 54 6.05 -3.15 2.07
N THR A 55 5.12 -3.53 1.19
CA THR A 55 3.93 -2.73 0.86
C THR A 55 2.84 -2.78 1.92
N PHE A 56 2.71 -3.91 2.60
CA PHE A 56 1.62 -4.20 3.54
C PHE A 56 2.17 -4.63 4.88
N GLN A 57 1.34 -4.49 5.92
CA GLN A 57 1.62 -4.98 7.26
C GLN A 57 0.34 -5.49 7.90
N ILE A 58 0.48 -6.39 8.89
CA ILE A 58 -0.64 -6.87 9.70
C ILE A 58 -0.81 -5.93 10.90
N LYS A 59 -2.04 -5.45 11.10
CA LYS A 59 -2.43 -4.67 12.27
C LYS A 59 -3.59 -5.33 12.97
N THR A 60 -3.61 -5.23 14.30
CA THR A 60 -4.77 -5.63 15.11
C THR A 60 -5.75 -4.47 15.19
N CYS A 61 -6.97 -4.69 14.69
CA CYS A 61 -8.07 -3.74 14.77
C CYS A 61 -9.28 -4.47 15.37
N ASP A 62 -9.85 -3.93 16.45
CA ASP A 62 -11.03 -4.49 17.13
C ASP A 62 -10.89 -5.98 17.49
N GLY A 63 -9.67 -6.40 17.90
CA GLY A 63 -9.36 -7.78 18.27
C GLY A 63 -9.03 -8.70 17.09
N GLU A 64 -9.19 -8.27 15.84
CA GLU A 64 -8.90 -9.05 14.64
C GLU A 64 -7.60 -8.61 13.95
N GLU A 65 -6.83 -9.57 13.43
CA GLU A 65 -5.68 -9.26 12.57
C GLU A 65 -6.14 -9.00 11.14
N ARG A 66 -5.72 -7.87 10.57
CA ARG A 66 -6.08 -7.48 9.21
C ARG A 66 -4.87 -6.94 8.47
N VAL A 67 -4.81 -7.23 7.17
CA VAL A 67 -3.83 -6.59 6.29
C VAL A 67 -4.18 -5.12 6.15
N THR A 68 -3.18 -4.26 6.28
CA THR A 68 -3.29 -2.82 6.09
C THR A 68 -2.10 -2.30 5.28
N TRP A 69 -2.20 -1.11 4.71
CA TRP A 69 -1.06 -0.44 4.10
C TRP A 69 0.10 -0.34 5.10
N GLY A 70 1.31 -0.61 4.61
CA GLY A 70 2.56 -0.43 5.36
C GLY A 70 2.97 1.03 5.45
N LEU A 71 4.28 1.26 5.55
CA LEU A 71 4.86 2.60 5.69
C LEU A 71 4.95 3.36 4.36
N ILE A 72 4.88 2.66 3.23
CA ILE A 72 4.94 3.28 1.90
C ILE A 72 3.60 3.99 1.62
N PRO A 73 3.58 5.32 1.40
CA PRO A 73 2.34 6.04 1.19
C PRO A 73 1.74 5.69 -0.18
N HIS A 74 0.41 5.52 -0.22
CA HIS A 74 -0.35 5.23 -1.44
C HIS A 74 -1.50 6.22 -1.61
N LYS A 75 -1.74 6.66 -2.85
CA LYS A 75 -2.95 7.41 -3.19
C LYS A 75 -4.11 6.47 -3.46
N THR A 76 -5.06 6.39 -2.54
CA THR A 76 -6.24 5.52 -2.63
C THR A 76 -7.47 6.20 -3.23
N SER A 77 -7.38 7.50 -3.53
CA SER A 77 -8.41 8.29 -4.21
C SER A 77 -7.81 9.02 -5.40
N TRP A 78 -8.59 9.28 -6.44
CA TRP A 78 -8.17 10.19 -7.51
C TRP A 78 -8.41 11.66 -7.13
N GLU A 79 -9.35 11.92 -6.23
CA GLU A 79 -9.84 13.26 -5.91
C GLU A 79 -9.73 13.57 -4.41
N GLY A 80 -9.91 14.85 -4.05
CA GLY A 80 -9.96 15.31 -2.67
C GLY A 80 -8.59 15.64 -2.06
N GLY A 81 -7.54 15.67 -2.88
CA GLY A 81 -6.20 16.09 -2.48
C GLY A 81 -5.57 15.23 -1.38
N LYS A 82 -4.46 15.73 -0.81
CA LYS A 82 -3.69 15.03 0.24
C LYS A 82 -4.56 14.58 1.43
N ALA A 83 -5.53 15.39 1.84
CA ALA A 83 -6.43 15.10 2.96
C ALA A 83 -7.29 13.83 2.76
N ARG A 84 -7.57 13.43 1.52
CA ARG A 84 -8.33 12.21 1.19
C ARG A 84 -7.47 11.12 0.58
N ASN A 85 -6.15 11.17 0.77
CA ASN A 85 -5.19 10.30 0.08
C ASN A 85 -5.38 10.32 -1.44
N GLY A 86 -5.68 11.49 -2.00
CA GLY A 86 -5.93 11.68 -3.44
C GLY A 86 -5.16 12.84 -4.06
N TYR A 87 -5.53 13.18 -5.29
CA TYR A 87 -4.95 14.29 -6.06
C TYR A 87 -5.87 15.53 -6.04
N PRO A 88 -5.33 16.74 -6.29
CA PRO A 88 -3.93 17.06 -6.54
C PRO A 88 -3.05 16.95 -5.30
N ASP A 89 -1.81 16.48 -5.50
CA ASP A 89 -0.74 16.46 -4.50
C ASP A 89 0.61 16.44 -5.22
N ALA A 90 1.25 17.60 -5.32
CA ALA A 90 2.50 17.76 -6.06
C ALA A 90 3.71 17.11 -5.38
N GLN A 91 3.64 16.85 -4.07
CA GLN A 91 4.77 16.31 -3.30
C GLN A 91 4.78 14.78 -3.25
N TYR A 92 3.64 14.15 -3.52
CA TYR A 92 3.47 12.71 -3.36
C TYR A 92 4.53 11.85 -4.06
N LEU A 93 4.83 12.09 -5.34
CA LEU A 93 5.82 11.26 -6.06
C LEU A 93 7.21 11.40 -5.47
N HIS A 94 7.57 12.60 -4.98
CA HIS A 94 8.83 12.84 -4.31
C HIS A 94 8.89 12.12 -2.95
N GLU A 95 7.84 12.24 -2.14
CA GLU A 95 7.73 11.56 -0.84
C GLU A 95 7.85 10.04 -0.98
N VAL A 96 7.15 9.44 -1.94
CA VAL A 96 7.23 8.00 -2.21
C VAL A 96 8.63 7.59 -2.68
N CYS A 97 9.26 8.40 -3.54
CA CYS A 97 10.61 8.12 -4.03
C CYS A 97 11.68 8.15 -2.93
N VAL A 98 11.48 8.92 -1.85
CA VAL A 98 12.41 8.96 -0.70
C VAL A 98 12.26 7.72 0.18
N VAL A 99 11.08 7.12 0.23
CA VAL A 99 10.78 5.94 1.06
C VAL A 99 11.14 4.63 0.35
N LEU A 100 11.07 4.59 -0.98
CA LEU A 100 11.38 3.42 -1.82
C LEU A 100 12.86 3.32 -2.17
#